data_AF-A0AA37TU08-F1
#
_entry.id   AF-A0AA37TU08-F1
#
_cell.length_a   1.000
_cell.length_b   1.000
_cell.length_c   1.000
_cell.angle_alpha   90.00
_cell.angle_beta   90.00
_cell.angle_gamma   90.00
#
_symmetry.space_group_name_H-M   'P 1'
#
loop_
_entity.id
_entity.type
_entity.pdbx_description
1 polymer ?
#
loop_
_entity_poly.entity_id
_entity_poly.type
_entity_poly.pdbx_seq_one_letter_code
_entity_poly.pdbx_strand_id
1 'polypeptide(L)'
;MMADLLIILALIAVAALFWQLRQMAEIAKQFAIRECARQNVQMVSVAQENARPALGGTTGIGWKADYQFEFSTDGINNYVGTINMHGTRITKISWPIFPEPEWQSAPQAGRKFGGCGSGCGSSCR
;
A
#
# COMPACT_ATOMS: atom_id res chain seq x y z
N MET A 1 -11.63 37.74 -24.98
CA MET A 1 -10.57 38.26 -24.09
C MET A 1 -10.68 37.71 -22.67
N MET A 2 -11.71 38.05 -21.88
CA MET A 2 -11.85 37.52 -20.51
C MET A 2 -12.35 36.07 -20.45
N ALA A 3 -13.25 35.67 -21.35
CA ALA A 3 -13.77 34.30 -21.40
C ALA A 3 -12.67 33.27 -21.75
N ASP A 4 -11.78 33.61 -22.68
CA ASP A 4 -10.64 32.76 -23.07
C ASP A 4 -9.73 32.46 -21.87
N LEU A 5 -9.45 33.46 -21.04
CA LEU A 5 -8.67 33.30 -19.81
C LEU A 5 -9.36 32.39 -18.79
N LEU A 6 -10.68 32.55 -18.60
CA LEU A 6 -11.45 31.69 -17.70
C LEU A 6 -11.49 30.24 -18.17
N ILE A 7 -11.60 30.00 -19.48
CA ILE A 7 -11.59 28.66 -20.06
C ILE A 7 -10.23 28.00 -19.84
N ILE A 8 -9.13 28.71 -20.11
CA ILE A 8 -7.78 28.19 -19.88
C ILE A 8 -7.57 27.86 -18.39
N LEU A 9 -8.00 28.73 -17.48
CA LEU A 9 -7.90 28.50 -16.05
C LEU A 9 -8.71 27.28 -15.61
N ALA A 10 -9.93 27.12 -16.14
CA ALA A 10 -10.76 25.95 -15.87
C ALA A 10 -10.09 24.65 -16.36
N LEU A 11 -9.47 24.66 -17.55
CA LEU A 11 -8.73 23.51 -18.08
C LEU A 11 -7.54 23.13 -17.19
N ILE A 12 -6.77 24.13 -16.75
CA ILE A 12 -5.65 23.90 -15.82
C ILE A 12 -6.16 23.33 -14.48
N ALA A 13 -7.28 23.84 -13.97
CA ALA A 13 -7.89 23.33 -12.75
C ALA A 13 -8.31 21.87 -12.90
N VAL A 14 -8.98 21.50 -13.99
CA VAL A 14 -9.38 20.11 -14.26
C VAL A 14 -8.16 19.20 -14.40
N ALA A 15 -7.12 19.64 -15.12
CA ALA A 15 -5.87 18.88 -15.26
C ALA A 15 -5.18 18.67 -13.91
N ALA A 16 -5.14 19.69 -13.04
CA ALA A 16 -4.58 19.60 -11.70
C ALA A 16 -5.38 18.62 -10.82
N LEU A 17 -6.72 18.67 -10.86
CA LEU A 17 -7.56 17.72 -10.13
C LEU A 17 -7.34 16.28 -10.62
N PHE A 18 -7.28 16.07 -11.94
CA PHE A 18 -6.99 14.76 -12.52
C PHE A 18 -5.63 14.23 -12.06
N TRP A 19 -4.60 15.08 -12.05
CA TRP A 19 -3.28 14.71 -11.55
C TRP A 19 -3.31 14.30 -10.08
N GLN A 20 -4.06 15.04 -9.27
CA GLN A 20 -4.23 14.75 -7.84
C GLN A 20 -4.88 13.36 -7.62
N LEU A 21 -5.94 13.03 -8.38
CA LEU A 21 -6.56 11.70 -8.34
C LEU A 21 -5.58 10.60 -8.74
N ARG A 22 -4.78 10.83 -9.78
CA ARG A 22 -3.79 9.84 -10.23
C ARG A 22 -2.71 9.59 -9.19
N GLN A 23 -2.23 10.65 -8.53
CA GLN A 23 -1.29 10.55 -7.42
C GLN A 23 -1.87 9.74 -6.25
N MET A 24 -3.14 9.95 -5.90
CA MET A 24 -3.80 9.17 -4.85
C MET A 24 -3.87 7.67 -5.18
N ALA A 25 -4.20 7.32 -6.42
CA ALA A 25 -4.25 5.93 -6.85
C ALA A 25 -2.89 5.23 -6.74
N GLU A 26 -1.80 5.94 -7.04
CA GLU A 26 -0.44 5.40 -6.90
C GLU A 26 -0.06 5.19 -5.43
N ILE A 27 -0.40 6.14 -4.55
CA ILE A 27 -0.19 6.00 -3.10
C ILE A 27 -0.99 4.83 -2.54
N ALA A 28 -2.26 4.69 -2.93
CA ALA A 28 -3.12 3.58 -2.53
C ALA A 28 -2.52 2.23 -2.93
N LYS A 29 -2.04 2.11 -4.17
CA LYS A 29 -1.39 0.90 -4.68
C LYS A 29 -0.11 0.56 -3.90
N GLN A 30 0.79 1.52 -3.71
CA GLN A 30 2.04 1.31 -2.98
C GLN A 30 1.78 0.90 -1.52
N PHE A 31 0.76 1.49 -0.91
CA PHE A 31 0.35 1.12 0.43
C PHE A 31 -0.24 -0.30 0.48
N ALA A 32 -1.15 -0.65 -0.43
CA ALA A 32 -1.73 -1.99 -0.52
C ALA A 32 -0.63 -3.07 -0.68
N ILE A 33 0.34 -2.85 -1.57
CA ILE A 33 1.49 -3.74 -1.74
C ILE A 33 2.27 -3.91 -0.43
N ARG A 34 2.52 -2.82 0.29
CA ARG A 34 3.27 -2.85 1.55
C ARG A 34 2.51 -3.61 2.64
N GLU A 35 1.21 -3.39 2.76
CA GLU A 35 0.42 -4.07 3.78
C GLU A 35 0.21 -5.56 3.44
N CYS A 36 0.05 -5.91 2.16
CA CYS A 36 0.04 -7.30 1.71
C CYS A 36 1.38 -8.01 2.04
N ALA A 37 2.51 -7.34 1.78
CA ALA A 37 3.83 -7.87 2.12
C ALA A 37 4.02 -8.09 3.62
N ARG A 38 3.44 -7.23 4.49
CA ARG A 38 3.48 -7.42 5.95
C ARG A 38 2.72 -8.65 6.41
N GLN A 39 1.64 -8.99 5.71
CA GLN A 39 0.81 -10.13 6.02
C GLN A 39 1.23 -11.39 5.27
N ASN A 40 2.30 -11.34 4.47
CA ASN A 40 2.75 -12.43 3.59
C ASN A 40 1.65 -12.93 2.63
N VAL A 41 0.78 -12.04 2.17
CA VAL A 41 -0.25 -12.36 1.16
C VAL A 41 0.10 -11.75 -0.19
N GLN A 42 -0.35 -12.38 -1.27
CA GLN A 42 -0.12 -11.89 -2.62
C GLN A 42 -1.21 -10.89 -3.02
N MET A 43 -0.83 -9.66 -3.38
CA MET A 43 -1.78 -8.70 -3.93
C MET A 43 -2.14 -9.08 -5.38
N VAL A 44 -3.44 -9.19 -5.66
CA VAL A 44 -3.98 -9.52 -6.99
C VAL A 44 -4.30 -8.25 -7.76
N SER A 45 -5.12 -7.37 -7.17
CA SER A 45 -5.60 -6.16 -7.85
C SER A 45 -5.87 -5.03 -6.86
N VAL A 46 -5.93 -3.80 -7.37
CA VAL A 46 -6.39 -2.63 -6.62
C VAL A 46 -7.27 -1.78 -7.54
N ALA A 47 -8.48 -1.51 -7.08
CA ALA A 47 -9.50 -0.76 -7.78
C ALA A 47 -9.93 0.45 -6.96
N GLN A 48 -10.27 1.54 -7.64
CA GLN A 48 -10.87 2.71 -7.01
C GLN A 48 -12.39 2.55 -7.06
N GLU A 49 -13.05 2.45 -5.91
CA GLU A 49 -14.51 2.33 -5.87
C GLU A 49 -15.19 3.69 -6.01
N ASN A 50 -14.70 4.68 -5.24
CA ASN A 50 -15.31 6.00 -5.21
C ASN A 50 -14.24 7.09 -5.07
N ALA A 51 -14.49 8.24 -5.71
CA ALA A 51 -13.73 9.47 -5.53
C ALA A 51 -14.72 10.62 -5.40
N ARG A 52 -14.83 11.22 -4.22
CA ARG A 52 -15.74 12.34 -3.97
C ARG A 52 -14.95 13.55 -3.50
N PRO A 53 -15.19 14.74 -4.09
CA PRO A 53 -14.64 15.97 -3.53
C PRO A 53 -15.26 16.16 -2.14
N ALA A 54 -14.41 16.37 -1.14
CA ALA A 54 -14.82 16.53 0.23
C ALA A 54 -14.17 17.79 0.81
N LEU A 55 -14.99 18.60 1.47
CA LEU A 55 -14.52 19.71 2.29
C LEU A 55 -14.28 19.14 3.70
N GLY A 56 -13.03 18.89 4.05
CA GLY A 56 -12.68 18.23 5.31
C GLY A 56 -11.19 17.88 5.38
N GLY A 57 -10.64 17.70 6.58
CA GLY A 57 -9.22 17.42 6.82
C GLY A 57 -8.39 18.65 7.21
N THR A 58 -7.13 18.43 7.62
CA THR A 58 -6.22 19.45 8.18
C THR A 58 -5.90 20.61 7.22
N THR A 59 -6.24 20.49 5.94
CA THR A 59 -5.85 21.41 4.85
C THR A 59 -7.02 21.98 4.04
N GLY A 60 -8.29 21.72 4.42
CA GLY A 60 -9.46 22.34 3.78
C GLY A 60 -10.10 21.50 2.67
N ILE A 61 -9.86 21.84 1.39
CA ILE A 61 -10.46 21.18 0.21
C ILE A 61 -9.66 19.92 -0.12
N GLY A 62 -10.29 18.75 -0.04
CA GLY A 62 -9.66 17.47 -0.29
C GLY A 62 -10.52 16.54 -1.15
N TRP A 63 -10.00 15.33 -1.35
CA TRP A 63 -10.75 14.23 -1.94
C TRP A 63 -10.91 13.14 -0.91
N LYS A 64 -12.12 12.63 -0.76
CA LYS A 64 -12.36 11.36 -0.07
C LYS A 64 -12.45 10.28 -1.12
N ALA A 65 -11.54 9.33 -1.06
CA ALA A 65 -11.49 8.21 -2.01
C ALA A 65 -11.50 6.89 -1.26
N ASP A 66 -12.31 5.96 -1.76
CA ASP A 66 -12.37 4.60 -1.24
C ASP A 66 -11.77 3.68 -2.30
N TYR A 67 -10.78 2.91 -1.89
CA TYR A 67 -10.08 1.93 -2.73
C TYR A 67 -10.36 0.54 -2.19
N GLN A 68 -10.57 -0.39 -3.10
CA GLN A 68 -10.72 -1.80 -2.81
C GLN A 68 -9.51 -2.53 -3.36
N PHE A 69 -8.91 -3.39 -2.55
CA PHE A 69 -7.78 -4.21 -2.99
C PHE A 69 -8.11 -5.67 -2.79
N GLU A 70 -7.74 -6.47 -3.78
CA GLU A 70 -7.93 -7.91 -3.77
C GLU A 70 -6.59 -8.58 -3.52
N PHE A 71 -6.60 -9.57 -2.65
CA PHE A 71 -5.41 -10.33 -2.31
C PHE A 71 -5.76 -11.80 -2.18
N SER A 72 -4.74 -12.64 -2.32
CA SER A 72 -4.86 -14.08 -2.20
C SER A 72 -3.82 -14.62 -1.23
N THR A 73 -4.25 -15.60 -0.45
CA THR A 73 -3.40 -16.28 0.53
C THR A 73 -2.71 -17.50 -0.10
N ASP A 74 -3.41 -18.20 -1.00
CA ASP A 74 -3.05 -19.49 -1.58
C ASP A 74 -3.03 -19.46 -3.13
N GLY A 75 -3.30 -18.31 -3.74
CA GLY A 75 -3.40 -18.14 -5.20
C GLY A 75 -4.72 -18.62 -5.82
N ILE A 76 -5.64 -19.16 -5.00
CA ILE A 76 -6.94 -19.68 -5.44
C ILE A 76 -8.07 -18.83 -4.86
N ASN A 77 -8.00 -18.53 -3.56
CA ASN A 77 -9.00 -17.74 -2.89
C ASN A 77 -8.69 -16.25 -3.01
N ASN A 78 -9.69 -15.46 -3.38
CA ASN A 78 -9.59 -14.00 -3.45
C ASN A 78 -10.35 -13.38 -2.29
N TYR A 79 -9.64 -12.58 -1.51
CA TYR A 79 -10.18 -11.80 -0.40
C TYR A 79 -10.13 -10.33 -0.76
N VAL A 80 -11.08 -9.57 -0.22
CA VAL A 80 -11.28 -8.17 -0.55
C VAL A 80 -11.11 -7.32 0.68
N GLY A 81 -10.16 -6.40 0.65
CA GLY A 81 -9.96 -5.36 1.66
C GLY A 81 -10.34 -3.98 1.15
N THR A 82 -10.59 -3.05 2.07
CA THR A 82 -10.96 -1.67 1.74
C THR A 82 -9.99 -0.70 2.40
N ILE A 83 -9.59 0.33 1.66
CA ILE A 83 -8.73 1.42 2.10
C ILE A 83 -9.50 2.73 1.92
N ASN A 84 -9.74 3.43 3.03
CA ASN A 84 -10.33 4.76 3.02
C ASN A 84 -9.20 5.80 3.03
N MET A 85 -9.22 6.67 2.05
CA MET A 85 -8.26 7.76 1.88
C MET A 85 -8.93 9.12 1.99
N HIS A 86 -8.16 10.05 2.55
CA HIS A 86 -8.50 11.45 2.62
C HIS A 86 -7.31 12.28 2.10
N GLY A 87 -7.42 12.74 0.86
CA GLY A 87 -6.32 13.37 0.13
C GLY A 87 -5.20 12.35 -0.13
N THR A 88 -3.95 12.77 0.11
CA THR A 88 -2.77 11.89 0.02
C THR A 88 -2.53 11.06 1.28
N ARG A 89 -3.42 11.15 2.27
CA ARG A 89 -3.30 10.45 3.56
C ARG A 89 -4.30 9.29 3.63
N ILE A 90 -3.86 8.19 4.21
CA ILE A 90 -4.69 7.01 4.43
C ILE A 90 -5.31 7.14 5.81
N THR A 91 -6.63 7.06 5.87
CA THR A 91 -7.39 7.27 7.12
C THR A 91 -7.68 5.96 7.81
N LYS A 92 -8.06 4.93 7.06
CA LYS A 92 -8.42 3.63 7.60
C LYS A 92 -8.14 2.53 6.58
N ILE A 93 -7.72 1.37 7.07
CA ILE A 93 -7.70 0.12 6.31
C ILE A 93 -8.61 -0.88 7.03
N SER A 94 -9.42 -1.60 6.26
CA SER A 94 -10.30 -2.65 6.74
C SER A 94 -9.90 -3.96 6.07
N TRP A 95 -9.48 -4.91 6.90
CA TRP A 95 -9.15 -6.26 6.46
C TRP A 95 -10.35 -7.18 6.65
N PRO A 96 -10.64 -8.08 5.69
CA PRO A 96 -11.56 -9.16 5.93
C PRO A 96 -10.93 -10.18 6.90
N ILE A 97 -11.71 -11.14 7.37
CA ILE A 97 -11.17 -12.30 8.09
C ILE A 97 -10.71 -13.30 7.04
N PHE A 98 -9.44 -13.68 7.07
CA PHE A 98 -8.84 -14.65 6.17
C PHE A 98 -7.93 -15.59 6.98
N PRO A 99 -7.72 -16.84 6.51
CA PRO A 99 -6.80 -17.76 7.17
C PRO A 99 -5.37 -17.21 7.10
N GLU A 100 -4.57 -17.44 8.14
CA GLU A 100 -3.15 -17.10 8.11
C GLU A 100 -2.50 -17.82 6.91
N PRO A 101 -1.63 -17.13 6.15
CA PRO A 101 -0.93 -17.77 5.04
C PRO A 101 -0.17 -18.96 5.57
N GLU A 102 -0.36 -20.10 4.89
CA GLU A 102 0.41 -21.29 5.14
C GLU A 102 1.88 -20.95 4.96
N TRP A 103 2.60 -20.94 6.08
CA TRP A 103 4.04 -20.73 6.12
C TRP A 103 4.69 -21.81 5.25
N GLN A 104 4.99 -21.47 3.99
CA GLN A 104 5.86 -22.27 3.17
C GLN A 104 7.26 -21.64 3.27
N SER A 105 7.90 -22.01 4.40
CA SER A 105 9.26 -21.72 4.85
C SER A 105 9.46 -20.51 5.78
N ALA A 106 9.99 -20.80 6.97
CA ALA A 106 10.85 -19.87 7.70
C ALA A 106 11.85 -19.30 6.71
N PRO A 107 12.18 -18.00 6.76
CA PRO A 107 13.52 -17.64 6.38
C PRO A 107 14.41 -18.53 7.23
N GLN A 108 15.08 -19.50 6.60
CA GLN A 108 16.04 -20.36 7.28
C GLN A 108 16.92 -19.39 8.04
N ALA A 109 16.81 -19.37 9.37
CA ALA A 109 17.67 -18.54 10.19
C ALA A 109 19.06 -18.94 9.75
N GLY A 110 19.72 -18.05 9.00
CA GLY A 110 20.93 -18.37 8.28
C GLY A 110 21.90 -18.83 9.33
N ARG A 111 22.04 -20.15 9.48
CA ARG A 111 22.99 -20.73 10.41
C ARG A 111 24.32 -20.35 9.80
N LYS A 112 24.91 -19.25 10.26
CA LYS A 112 26.35 -19.11 10.26
C LYS A 112 26.86 -20.22 11.17
N PHE A 113 26.97 -21.42 10.61
CA PHE A 113 27.76 -22.49 11.19
C PHE A 113 29.22 -22.11 10.94
N GLY A 114 29.68 -21.13 11.72
CA GLY A 114 31.10 -20.84 11.86
C GLY A 114 31.70 -22.00 12.62
N GLY A 115 32.33 -22.91 11.89
CA GLY A 115 33.12 -23.98 12.48
C GLY A 115 34.26 -23.38 13.31
N CYS A 116 34.20 -23.53 14.63
CA CYS A 116 35.40 -23.51 15.45
C CYS A 116 36.02 -24.89 15.38
N GLY A 117 36.90 -25.07 14.39
CA GLY A 117 37.86 -26.16 14.37
C GLY A 117 38.85 -26.01 15.53
N SER A 118 38.87 -27.04 16.39
CA SER A 118 40.06 -27.64 17.00
C SER A 118 41.34 -26.80 17.07
N GLY A 119 41.70 -26.37 18.28
CA GLY A 119 43.00 -25.82 18.63
C GLY A 119 43.29 -25.96 20.13
N CYS A 120 43.17 -27.18 20.66
CA CYS A 120 43.67 -27.54 21.98
C CYS A 120 45.20 -27.69 21.88
N GLY A 121 45.96 -26.93 22.67
CA GLY A 121 47.42 -27.00 22.68
C GLY A 121 48.09 -26.04 23.67
N SER A 122 48.02 -26.38 24.95
CA SER A 122 49.08 -26.23 25.97
C SER A 122 50.09 -25.06 25.86
N SER A 123 50.05 -24.14 26.84
CA SER A 123 51.16 -23.92 27.78
C SER A 123 50.83 -22.76 28.73
N CYS A 124 50.48 -23.10 29.97
CA CYS A 124 50.66 -22.20 31.11
C CYS A 124 51.92 -22.65 31.84
N ARG A 125 53.02 -21.92 31.63
CA ARG A 125 54.14 -21.80 32.57
C ARG A 125 54.95 -20.55 32.24
#